data_AF-A0A4U8SDQ7-F1
#
_entry.id   AF-A0A4U8SDQ7-F1
#
_cell.length_a   1.000
_cell.length_b   1.000
_cell.length_c   1.000
_cell.angle_alpha   90.00
_cell.angle_beta   90.00
_cell.angle_gamma   90.00
#
_symmetry.space_group_name_H-M   'P 1'
#
loop_
_entity.id
_entity.type
_entity.pdbx_description
1 polymer ?
#
loop_
_entity_poly.entity_id
_entity_poly.type
_entity_poly.pdbx_seq_one_letter_code
_entity_poly.pdbx_strand_id
1 'polypeptide(L)'
;MALHTMDVKNSVGICGTALSKEHIALLTKYDDVSINLALDNDNAGKAATLKAISLLIQYELYNSFVVCIDTKQKDFNDMLLYDKAIFSDLKQGGKRVKKVPIIAYSVQEIYNRVQQGDSIEMKARVIKEVSTLLNSIKDKFLAREYAKFASNLFGFEISSIHTHKHAQNPHTNIPYYNLTIARVLKEAYNNKEYKEILRQNANPSYFHPLEECYEACMQDKLNHTLAHIVFHDECVMPYHNLNEFISDLNDIIKHAKEREKKRFLRSPASVQDKIAYIRTSL
;
A
#
# COMPACT_ATOMS: atom_id res chain seq x y z
N MET A 1 -2.51 -10.25 20.97
CA MET A 1 -1.90 -10.21 22.33
C MET A 1 -0.61 -11.01 22.41
N ALA A 2 -0.58 -12.29 21.99
CA ALA A 2 0.62 -13.14 22.08
C ALA A 2 1.91 -12.50 21.51
N LEU A 3 1.83 -11.87 20.34
CA LEU A 3 2.95 -11.13 19.74
C LEU A 3 3.45 -9.97 20.62
N HIS A 4 2.56 -9.20 21.22
CA HIS A 4 2.92 -8.12 22.15
C HIS A 4 3.55 -8.65 23.44
N THR A 5 3.04 -9.76 23.99
CA THR A 5 3.64 -10.44 25.15
C THR A 5 5.08 -10.88 24.87
N MET A 6 5.34 -11.24 23.61
CA MET A 6 6.67 -11.60 23.13
C MET A 6 7.45 -10.40 22.59
N ASP A 7 7.05 -9.17 22.89
CA ASP A 7 7.75 -7.92 22.55
C ASP A 7 7.90 -7.68 21.03
N VAL A 8 6.92 -8.15 20.26
CA VAL A 8 6.66 -7.72 18.86
C VAL A 8 5.58 -6.63 18.89
N LYS A 9 6.01 -5.40 19.17
CA LYS A 9 5.13 -4.26 19.47
C LYS A 9 4.42 -3.65 18.26
N ASN A 10 4.97 -3.85 17.06
CA ASN A 10 4.40 -3.36 15.80
C ASN A 10 3.37 -4.33 15.19
N SER A 11 2.74 -5.16 16.01
CA SER A 11 1.71 -6.11 15.56
C SER A 11 0.31 -5.55 15.83
N VAL A 12 -0.57 -5.70 14.84
CA VAL A 12 -1.99 -5.36 14.91
C VAL A 12 -2.81 -6.54 14.39
N GLY A 13 -3.99 -6.75 14.95
CA GLY A 13 -4.93 -7.80 14.51
C GLY A 13 -6.07 -7.22 13.70
N ILE A 14 -6.54 -7.95 12.69
CA ILE A 14 -7.81 -7.67 12.02
C ILE A 14 -8.95 -8.28 12.85
N CYS A 15 -9.85 -7.44 13.36
CA CYS A 15 -10.89 -7.83 14.32
C CYS A 15 -12.04 -8.62 13.65
N GLY A 16 -11.78 -9.87 13.25
CA GLY A 16 -12.80 -10.77 12.70
C GLY A 16 -13.30 -10.39 11.30
N THR A 17 -12.59 -9.50 10.60
CA THR A 17 -12.91 -9.04 9.25
C THR A 17 -11.73 -9.26 8.32
N ALA A 18 -11.98 -9.27 7.01
CA ALA A 18 -10.90 -9.24 6.03
C ALA A 18 -10.16 -7.90 6.08
N LEU A 19 -8.87 -7.90 5.71
CA LEU A 19 -8.13 -6.67 5.52
C LEU A 19 -8.86 -5.78 4.50
N SER A 20 -9.21 -4.56 4.89
CA SER A 20 -10.00 -3.64 4.08
C SER A 20 -9.16 -2.46 3.62
N LYS A 21 -9.69 -1.69 2.67
CA LYS A 21 -9.03 -0.47 2.18
C LYS A 21 -8.85 0.57 3.28
N GLU A 22 -9.77 0.64 4.24
CA GLU A 22 -9.70 1.54 5.39
C GLU A 22 -8.52 1.18 6.29
N HIS A 23 -8.26 -0.12 6.51
CA HIS A 23 -7.07 -0.56 7.24
C HIS A 23 -5.79 -0.16 6.51
N ILE A 24 -5.74 -0.28 5.17
CA ILE A 24 -4.58 0.15 4.39
C ILE A 24 -4.37 1.66 4.51
N ALA A 25 -5.42 2.47 4.40
CA ALA A 25 -5.32 3.92 4.55
C ALA A 25 -4.76 4.33 5.93
N LEU A 26 -5.19 3.65 7.00
CA LEU A 26 -4.66 3.88 8.35
C LEU A 26 -3.18 3.48 8.48
N LEU A 27 -2.81 2.32 7.92
CA LEU A 27 -1.43 1.82 7.99
C LEU A 27 -0.46 2.66 7.15
N THR A 28 -0.92 3.20 6.03
CA THR A 28 -0.13 3.99 5.07
C THR A 28 -0.15 5.50 5.35
N LYS A 29 -0.72 5.93 6.47
CA LYS A 29 -0.61 7.33 6.94
C LYS A 29 0.85 7.78 7.07
N TYR A 30 1.77 6.84 7.29
CA TYR A 30 3.20 7.07 7.34
C TYR A 30 3.85 6.70 5.99
N ASP A 31 4.76 7.55 5.50
CA ASP A 31 5.57 7.23 4.32
C ASP A 31 6.46 6.00 4.59
N ASP A 32 6.66 5.16 3.56
CA ASP A 32 7.57 4.00 3.58
C ASP A 32 7.20 2.86 4.55
N VAL A 33 5.93 2.45 4.51
CA VAL A 33 5.41 1.34 5.33
C VAL A 33 5.49 0.02 4.56
N SER A 34 6.16 -0.98 5.15
CA SER A 34 6.12 -2.37 4.71
C SER A 34 5.18 -3.18 5.60
N ILE A 35 4.21 -3.88 5.02
CA ILE A 35 3.26 -4.71 5.78
C ILE A 35 3.75 -6.15 5.81
N ASN A 36 3.83 -6.74 7.02
CA ASN A 36 4.11 -8.16 7.20
C ASN A 36 2.81 -8.89 7.53
N LEU A 37 2.28 -9.66 6.57
CA LEU A 37 1.08 -10.48 6.74
C LEU A 37 1.44 -11.77 7.48
N ALA A 38 0.82 -11.97 8.64
CA ALA A 38 1.00 -13.17 9.46
C ALA A 38 -0.37 -13.67 9.91
N LEU A 39 -1.10 -14.31 8.99
CA LEU A 39 -2.42 -14.89 9.23
C LEU A 39 -2.30 -16.38 9.58
N ASP A 40 -3.41 -16.96 10.04
CA ASP A 40 -3.49 -18.36 10.47
C ASP A 40 -2.96 -19.33 9.42
N ASN A 41 -2.31 -20.40 9.89
CA ASN A 41 -1.76 -21.45 9.03
C ASN A 41 -2.82 -22.51 8.64
N ASP A 42 -4.01 -22.05 8.26
CA ASP A 42 -5.09 -22.90 7.74
C ASP A 42 -5.57 -22.44 6.35
N ASN A 43 -6.51 -23.18 5.75
CA ASN A 43 -7.01 -22.84 4.41
C ASN A 43 -7.73 -21.49 4.37
N ALA A 44 -8.40 -21.10 5.47
CA ALA A 44 -9.10 -19.82 5.55
C ALA A 44 -8.09 -18.66 5.66
N GLY A 45 -7.05 -18.81 6.46
CA GLY A 45 -5.94 -17.87 6.60
C GLY A 45 -5.15 -17.69 5.29
N LYS A 46 -4.91 -18.78 4.54
CA LYS A 46 -4.32 -18.68 3.18
C LYS A 46 -5.21 -17.90 2.22
N ALA A 47 -6.52 -18.17 2.20
CA ALA A 47 -7.45 -17.42 1.36
C ALA A 47 -7.53 -15.94 1.74
N ALA A 48 -7.52 -15.63 3.05
CA ALA A 48 -7.47 -14.27 3.56
C ALA A 48 -6.14 -13.57 3.19
N THR A 49 -5.03 -14.32 3.21
CA THR A 49 -3.70 -13.82 2.80
C THR A 49 -3.70 -13.42 1.33
N LEU A 50 -4.24 -14.26 0.43
CA LEU A 50 -4.32 -13.93 -1.01
C LEU A 50 -5.22 -12.72 -1.30
N LYS A 51 -6.32 -12.57 -0.54
CA LYS A 51 -7.17 -11.37 -0.62
C LYS A 51 -6.43 -10.13 -0.15
N ALA A 52 -5.71 -10.22 0.97
CA ALA A 52 -4.87 -9.13 1.48
C ALA A 52 -3.78 -8.76 0.48
N ILE A 53 -3.08 -9.71 -0.13
CA ILE A 53 -2.05 -9.45 -1.15
C ILE A 53 -2.62 -8.68 -2.33
N SER A 54 -3.78 -9.10 -2.85
CA SER A 54 -4.44 -8.39 -3.95
C SER A 54 -4.68 -6.92 -3.62
N LEU A 55 -5.11 -6.64 -2.39
CA LEU A 55 -5.31 -5.28 -1.90
C LEU A 55 -3.98 -4.53 -1.78
N LEU A 56 -2.94 -5.15 -1.20
CA LEU A 56 -1.61 -4.53 -1.09
C LEU A 56 -1.01 -4.16 -2.45
N ILE A 57 -1.17 -5.01 -3.47
CA ILE A 57 -0.72 -4.75 -4.84
C ILE A 57 -1.47 -3.56 -5.45
N GLN A 58 -2.78 -3.47 -5.24
CA GLN A 58 -3.62 -2.36 -5.71
C GLN A 58 -3.16 -1.01 -5.15
N TYR A 59 -2.69 -1.01 -3.90
CA TYR A 59 -2.14 0.16 -3.20
C TYR A 59 -0.62 0.34 -3.36
N GLU A 60 0.02 -0.43 -4.23
CA GLU A 60 1.46 -0.31 -4.57
C GLU A 60 2.42 -0.62 -3.41
N LEU A 61 1.96 -1.39 -2.41
CA LEU A 61 2.75 -1.78 -1.24
C LEU A 61 3.63 -3.00 -1.55
N TYR A 62 4.42 -2.91 -2.62
CA TYR A 62 5.22 -4.00 -3.17
C TYR A 62 6.35 -4.47 -2.25
N ASN A 63 6.78 -3.62 -1.31
CA ASN A 63 7.76 -3.92 -0.26
C ASN A 63 7.17 -4.73 0.92
N SER A 64 5.95 -5.25 0.79
CA SER A 64 5.29 -6.06 1.81
C SER A 64 5.64 -7.54 1.70
N PHE A 65 5.48 -8.27 2.81
CA PHE A 65 5.86 -9.68 2.93
C PHE A 65 4.75 -10.52 3.56
N VAL A 66 4.73 -11.80 3.23
CA VAL A 66 4.03 -12.84 4.00
C VAL A 66 5.04 -13.51 4.93
N VAL A 67 4.69 -13.63 6.21
CA VAL A 67 5.48 -14.32 7.22
C VAL A 67 5.03 -15.78 7.24
N CYS A 68 5.83 -16.65 6.64
CA CYS A 68 5.62 -18.08 6.68
C CYS A 68 6.37 -18.68 7.87
N ILE A 69 5.65 -19.41 8.72
CA ILE A 69 6.21 -20.04 9.92
C ILE A 69 6.10 -21.55 9.77
N ASP A 70 7.24 -22.24 9.87
CA ASP A 70 7.28 -23.70 9.89
C ASP A 70 6.88 -24.22 11.27
N THR A 71 5.58 -24.47 11.42
CA THR A 71 4.98 -24.92 12.66
C THR A 71 3.69 -25.71 12.42
N LYS A 72 3.39 -26.61 13.36
CA LYS A 72 2.14 -27.36 13.41
C LYS A 72 1.00 -26.56 14.06
N GLN A 73 1.33 -25.44 14.70
CA GLN A 73 0.36 -24.62 15.42
C GLN A 73 -0.43 -23.73 14.47
N LYS A 74 -1.72 -23.54 14.79
CA LYS A 74 -2.64 -22.80 13.93
C LYS A 74 -2.36 -21.30 13.94
N ASP A 75 -2.24 -20.74 15.13
CA ASP A 75 -2.12 -19.30 15.36
C ASP A 75 -1.02 -18.94 16.37
N PHE A 76 -0.78 -17.64 16.57
CA PHE A 76 0.24 -17.17 17.51
C PHE A 76 -0.07 -17.46 18.98
N ASN A 77 -1.32 -17.67 19.34
CA ASN A 77 -1.70 -17.98 20.71
C ASN A 77 -1.33 -19.44 21.03
N ASP A 78 -1.60 -20.36 20.11
CA ASP A 78 -1.15 -21.75 20.20
C ASP A 78 0.38 -21.84 20.18
N MET A 79 1.05 -21.06 19.32
CA MET A 79 2.52 -20.99 19.32
C MET A 79 3.07 -20.50 20.67
N LEU A 80 2.40 -19.53 21.32
CA LEU A 80 2.80 -19.04 22.63
C LEU A 80 2.70 -20.11 23.73
N LEU A 81 1.74 -21.01 23.63
CA LEU A 81 1.53 -22.08 24.61
C LEU A 81 2.48 -23.26 24.37
N TYR A 82 2.62 -23.68 23.10
CA TYR A 82 3.23 -24.97 22.76
C TYR A 82 4.62 -24.87 22.10
N ASP A 83 5.00 -23.71 21.54
CA ASP A 83 6.26 -23.55 20.80
C ASP A 83 6.83 -22.13 20.87
N LYS A 84 7.23 -21.71 22.08
CA LYS A 84 7.74 -20.35 22.35
C LYS A 84 9.02 -20.01 21.58
N ALA A 85 9.78 -21.02 21.13
CA ALA A 85 11.04 -20.80 20.40
C ALA A 85 10.82 -20.07 19.06
N ILE A 86 9.63 -20.19 18.46
CA ILE A 86 9.24 -19.47 17.23
C ILE A 86 9.36 -17.95 17.41
N PHE A 87 9.09 -17.41 18.60
CA PHE A 87 9.17 -15.97 18.84
C PHE A 87 10.60 -15.44 18.85
N SER A 88 11.57 -16.26 19.25
CA SER A 88 12.99 -15.95 19.10
C SER A 88 13.35 -15.89 17.61
N ASP A 89 12.86 -16.84 16.82
CA ASP A 89 13.08 -16.88 15.36
C ASP A 89 12.41 -15.69 14.64
N LEU A 90 11.23 -15.27 15.08
CA LEU A 90 10.53 -14.09 14.53
C LEU A 90 11.33 -12.80 14.71
N LYS A 91 12.03 -12.66 15.84
CA LYS A 91 12.86 -11.48 16.13
C LYS A 91 14.21 -11.52 15.43
N GLN A 92 14.85 -12.69 15.41
CA GLN A 92 16.24 -12.83 14.97
C GLN A 92 16.39 -13.29 13.52
N GLY A 93 15.29 -13.61 12.83
CA GLY A 93 15.33 -14.15 11.47
C GLY A 93 15.80 -15.61 11.45
N GLY A 94 15.23 -16.43 12.32
CA GLY A 94 15.60 -17.85 12.48
C GLY A 94 15.13 -18.73 11.31
N LYS A 95 15.67 -19.95 11.23
CA LYS A 95 15.44 -20.88 10.10
C LYS A 95 13.97 -21.23 9.86
N ARG A 96 13.14 -21.18 10.91
CA ARG A 96 11.73 -21.57 10.86
C ARG A 96 10.80 -20.45 10.40
N VAL A 97 11.29 -19.21 10.30
CA VAL A 97 10.49 -18.05 9.92
C VAL A 97 11.05 -17.48 8.62
N LYS A 98 10.22 -17.43 7.59
CA LYS A 98 10.59 -16.89 6.28
C LYS A 98 9.68 -15.73 5.94
N LYS A 99 10.29 -14.60 5.55
CA LYS A 99 9.56 -13.48 4.95
C LYS A 99 9.60 -13.65 3.44
N VAL A 100 8.46 -13.95 2.85
CA VAL A 100 8.31 -14.14 1.40
C VAL A 100 7.66 -12.89 0.82
N PRO A 101 8.24 -12.24 -0.21
CA PRO A 101 7.60 -11.11 -0.87
C PRO A 101 6.18 -11.45 -1.35
N ILE A 102 5.23 -10.53 -1.20
CA ILE A 102 3.81 -10.82 -1.47
C ILE A 102 3.53 -11.34 -2.88
N ILE A 103 4.24 -10.82 -3.90
CA ILE A 103 4.08 -11.27 -5.29
C ILE A 103 4.67 -12.67 -5.47
N ALA A 104 5.86 -12.93 -4.91
CA ALA A 104 6.47 -14.27 -4.93
C ALA A 104 5.55 -15.31 -4.27
N TYR A 105 4.97 -14.97 -3.12
CA TYR A 105 4.04 -15.83 -2.40
C TYR A 105 2.82 -16.19 -3.26
N SER A 106 2.19 -15.20 -3.90
CA SER A 106 1.03 -15.45 -4.78
C SER A 106 1.38 -16.37 -5.95
N VAL A 107 2.56 -16.19 -6.56
CA VAL A 107 3.04 -17.06 -7.65
C VAL A 107 3.29 -18.49 -7.16
N GLN A 108 3.89 -18.64 -5.97
CA GLN A 108 4.12 -19.95 -5.33
C GLN A 108 2.80 -20.65 -4.98
N GLU A 109 1.79 -19.92 -4.52
CA GLU A 109 0.46 -20.50 -4.25
C GLU A 109 -0.22 -20.99 -5.53
N ILE A 110 -0.08 -20.26 -6.65
CA ILE A 110 -0.54 -20.75 -7.95
C ILE A 110 0.19 -22.05 -8.31
N TYR A 111 1.52 -22.09 -8.14
CA TYR A 111 2.33 -23.28 -8.38
C TYR A 111 1.87 -24.47 -7.55
N ASN A 112 1.70 -24.29 -6.24
CA ASN A 112 1.29 -25.35 -5.31
C ASN A 112 -0.08 -25.95 -5.64
N ARG A 113 -1.04 -25.13 -6.12
CA ARG A 113 -2.36 -25.61 -6.56
C ARG A 113 -2.30 -26.42 -7.85
N VAL A 114 -1.28 -26.16 -8.67
CA VAL A 114 -1.20 -26.60 -10.07
C VAL A 114 -0.37 -27.87 -10.24
N GLN A 115 0.38 -28.30 -9.22
CA GLN A 115 1.22 -29.52 -9.21
C GLN A 115 0.51 -30.85 -9.60
N GLN A 116 -0.78 -30.85 -10.00
CA GLN A 116 -1.58 -32.04 -10.30
C GLN A 116 -1.77 -32.36 -11.80
N GLY A 117 -1.00 -31.79 -12.73
CA GLY A 117 -0.97 -32.30 -14.12
C GLY A 117 -0.22 -31.43 -15.15
N ASP A 118 0.45 -32.08 -16.10
CA ASP A 118 1.28 -31.45 -17.15
C ASP A 118 0.51 -31.24 -18.49
N SER A 119 -0.79 -30.96 -18.40
CA SER A 119 -1.61 -30.76 -19.60
C SER A 119 -1.44 -29.34 -20.18
N ILE A 120 -1.69 -29.19 -21.49
CA ILE A 120 -1.63 -27.89 -22.17
C ILE A 120 -2.66 -26.92 -21.59
N GLU A 121 -3.85 -27.43 -21.24
CA GLU A 121 -4.92 -26.67 -20.59
C GLU A 121 -4.48 -26.12 -19.23
N MET A 122 -3.69 -26.91 -18.49
CA MET A 122 -3.16 -26.48 -17.22
C MET A 122 -2.11 -25.37 -17.39
N LYS A 123 -1.21 -25.50 -18.36
CA LYS A 123 -0.26 -24.43 -18.71
C LYS A 123 -1.00 -23.15 -19.10
N ALA A 124 -2.02 -23.24 -19.93
CA ALA A 124 -2.85 -22.09 -20.31
C ALA A 124 -3.53 -21.43 -19.10
N ARG A 125 -4.03 -22.22 -18.14
CA ARG A 125 -4.62 -21.71 -16.89
C ARG A 125 -3.59 -20.98 -16.02
N VAL A 126 -2.41 -21.56 -15.84
CA VAL A 126 -1.30 -20.93 -15.09
C VAL A 126 -0.92 -19.60 -15.73
N ILE A 127 -0.69 -19.60 -17.04
CA ILE A 127 -0.32 -18.39 -17.78
C ILE A 127 -1.39 -17.32 -17.57
N LYS A 128 -2.67 -17.68 -17.64
CA LYS A 128 -3.77 -16.73 -17.42
C LYS A 128 -3.78 -16.18 -15.99
N GLU A 129 -3.69 -17.03 -14.97
CA GLU A 129 -3.72 -16.61 -13.56
C GLU A 129 -2.51 -15.72 -13.23
N VAL A 130 -1.30 -16.14 -13.60
CA VAL A 130 -0.07 -15.37 -13.36
C VAL A 130 -0.07 -14.08 -14.16
N SER A 131 -0.47 -14.09 -15.44
CA SER A 131 -0.56 -12.86 -16.24
C SER A 131 -1.56 -11.86 -15.65
N THR A 132 -2.68 -12.34 -15.11
CA THR A 132 -3.67 -11.48 -14.44
C THR A 132 -3.06 -10.81 -13.21
N LEU A 133 -2.31 -11.56 -12.40
CA LEU A 133 -1.58 -11.02 -11.26
C LEU A 133 -0.51 -10.01 -11.69
N LEU A 134 0.32 -10.33 -12.69
CA LEU A 134 1.39 -9.44 -13.12
C LEU A 134 0.86 -8.17 -13.79
N ASN A 135 -0.28 -8.25 -14.47
CA ASN A 135 -0.92 -7.10 -15.10
C ASN A 135 -1.55 -6.13 -14.08
N SER A 136 -1.84 -6.56 -12.85
CA SER A 136 -2.30 -5.66 -11.78
C SER A 136 -1.17 -4.88 -11.13
N ILE A 137 0.09 -5.25 -11.38
CA ILE A 137 1.28 -4.53 -10.92
C ILE A 137 1.52 -3.34 -11.85
N LYS A 138 1.52 -2.13 -11.27
CA LYS A 138 1.76 -0.88 -12.00
C LYS A 138 3.23 -0.72 -12.36
N ASP A 139 4.13 -1.07 -11.44
CA ASP A 139 5.57 -1.08 -11.67
C ASP A 139 5.95 -2.15 -12.73
N LYS A 140 6.35 -1.67 -13.91
CA LYS A 140 6.71 -2.51 -15.05
C LYS A 140 8.04 -3.23 -14.86
N PHE A 141 8.95 -2.68 -14.07
CA PHE A 141 10.19 -3.36 -13.74
C PHE A 141 9.89 -4.57 -12.85
N LEU A 142 9.14 -4.38 -11.76
CA LEU A 142 8.74 -5.48 -10.87
C LEU A 142 7.92 -6.54 -11.61
N ALA A 143 6.92 -6.14 -12.41
CA ALA A 143 6.12 -7.08 -13.19
C ALA A 143 6.99 -7.96 -14.10
N ARG A 144 8.01 -7.38 -14.75
CA ARG A 144 8.95 -8.10 -15.62
C ARG A 144 9.86 -9.04 -14.83
N GLU A 145 10.41 -8.61 -13.71
CA GLU A 145 11.27 -9.48 -12.88
C GLU A 145 10.48 -10.65 -12.28
N TYR A 146 9.23 -10.41 -11.86
CA TYR A 146 8.35 -11.49 -11.41
C TYR A 146 7.86 -12.41 -12.53
N ALA A 147 7.76 -11.93 -13.78
CA ALA A 147 7.52 -12.80 -14.93
C ALA A 147 8.67 -13.79 -15.16
N LYS A 148 9.92 -13.33 -15.03
CA LYS A 148 11.11 -14.21 -15.09
C LYS A 148 11.12 -15.21 -13.94
N PHE A 149 10.85 -14.74 -12.72
CA PHE A 149 10.72 -15.60 -11.55
C PHE A 149 9.67 -16.70 -11.76
N ALA A 150 8.49 -16.34 -12.26
CA ALA A 150 7.43 -17.29 -12.54
C ALA A 150 7.86 -18.28 -13.65
N SER A 151 8.44 -17.80 -14.75
CA SER A 151 8.91 -18.67 -15.84
C SER A 151 9.90 -19.74 -15.34
N ASN A 152 10.83 -19.33 -14.48
CA ASN A 152 11.78 -20.25 -13.85
C ASN A 152 11.10 -21.25 -12.90
N LEU A 153 10.10 -20.81 -12.14
CA LEU A 153 9.37 -21.66 -11.20
C LEU A 153 8.52 -22.72 -11.93
N PHE A 154 7.86 -22.34 -13.02
CA PHE A 154 6.96 -23.23 -13.77
C PHE A 154 7.66 -24.04 -14.87
N GLY A 155 8.87 -23.65 -15.28
CA GLY A 155 9.64 -24.35 -16.32
C GLY A 155 9.16 -24.08 -17.75
N PHE A 156 8.33 -23.06 -17.97
CA PHE A 156 7.90 -22.60 -19.29
C PHE A 156 7.74 -21.08 -19.32
N GLU A 157 7.73 -20.49 -20.51
CA GLU A 157 7.66 -19.04 -20.66
C GLU A 157 6.32 -18.48 -20.18
N ILE A 158 6.38 -17.50 -19.29
CA ILE A 158 5.24 -16.67 -18.89
C ILE A 158 5.46 -15.29 -19.48
N SER A 159 5.07 -15.11 -20.74
CA SER A 159 5.00 -13.81 -21.36
C SER A 159 3.83 -13.02 -20.76
N SER A 160 4.01 -11.73 -20.46
CA SER A 160 2.89 -10.84 -20.17
C SER A 160 1.98 -10.82 -21.39
N ILE A 161 0.91 -11.63 -21.38
CA ILE A 161 -0.06 -11.58 -22.46
C ILE A 161 -0.57 -10.15 -22.44
N HIS A 162 -0.27 -9.41 -23.51
CA HIS A 162 -1.02 -8.23 -23.87
C HIS A 162 -2.39 -8.77 -24.22
N THR A 163 -3.21 -9.05 -23.21
CA THR A 163 -4.61 -9.33 -23.44
C THR A 163 -5.10 -8.08 -24.14
N HIS A 164 -5.41 -8.20 -25.43
CA HIS A 164 -6.21 -7.22 -26.12
C HIS A 164 -7.34 -6.90 -25.16
N LYS A 165 -7.33 -5.67 -24.64
CA LYS A 165 -8.32 -5.20 -23.69
C LYS A 165 -9.66 -5.33 -24.38
N HIS A 166 -10.36 -6.43 -24.16
CA HIS A 166 -11.79 -6.44 -24.35
C HIS A 166 -12.31 -5.47 -23.31
N ALA A 167 -12.70 -4.30 -23.81
CA ALA A 167 -13.32 -3.24 -23.04
C ALA A 167 -14.53 -3.82 -22.32
N GLN A 168 -14.34 -4.15 -21.06
CA GLN A 168 -15.41 -4.17 -20.07
C GLN A 168 -15.04 -3.09 -19.05
N ASN A 169 -15.56 -1.88 -19.27
CA ASN A 169 -15.62 -0.80 -18.30
C ASN A 169 -16.81 -1.05 -17.34
N PRO A 170 -16.90 -0.42 -16.13
CA PRO A 170 -16.09 0.68 -15.62
C PRO A 170 -15.66 0.48 -14.15
N HIS A 171 -14.37 0.30 -13.89
CA HIS A 171 -13.78 1.00 -12.77
C HIS A 171 -12.77 1.95 -13.39
N THR A 172 -13.15 3.22 -13.39
CA THR A 172 -12.41 4.36 -13.89
C THR A 172 -10.94 4.26 -13.48
N ASN A 173 -10.04 4.73 -14.35
CA ASN A 173 -8.69 5.11 -13.95
C ASN A 173 -8.82 6.10 -12.77
N ILE A 174 -8.85 5.60 -11.53
CA ILE A 174 -8.83 6.45 -10.33
C ILE A 174 -7.45 7.08 -10.33
N PRO A 175 -7.34 8.41 -10.48
CA PRO A 175 -6.04 9.06 -10.39
C PRO A 175 -5.46 8.76 -9.00
N TYR A 176 -4.24 8.23 -8.93
CA TYR A 176 -3.62 7.89 -7.64
C TYR A 176 -3.24 9.19 -6.93
N TYR A 177 -3.96 9.51 -5.85
CA TYR A 177 -3.66 10.64 -4.99
C TYR A 177 -3.88 10.29 -3.52
N ASN A 178 -3.17 10.99 -2.64
CA ASN A 178 -3.37 10.87 -1.20
C ASN A 178 -4.80 11.31 -0.85
N LEU A 179 -5.56 10.42 -0.20
CA LEU A 179 -6.97 10.65 0.13
C LEU A 179 -7.14 11.82 1.11
N THR A 180 -6.21 12.04 2.04
CA THR A 180 -6.24 13.19 2.95
C THR A 180 -6.10 14.50 2.18
N ILE A 181 -5.15 14.55 1.24
CA ILE A 181 -4.98 15.70 0.33
C ILE A 181 -6.25 15.92 -0.50
N ALA A 182 -6.80 14.86 -1.09
CA ALA A 182 -8.02 14.92 -1.88
C ALA A 182 -9.23 15.35 -1.04
N ARG A 183 -9.31 14.92 0.22
CA ARG A 183 -10.37 15.26 1.17
C ARG A 183 -10.35 16.73 1.53
N VAL A 184 -9.16 17.26 1.86
CA VAL A 184 -8.97 18.70 2.09
C VAL A 184 -9.37 19.50 0.87
N LEU A 185 -8.96 19.08 -0.35
CA LEU A 185 -9.33 19.76 -1.59
C LEU A 185 -10.83 19.67 -1.90
N LYS A 186 -11.47 18.52 -1.65
CA LYS A 186 -12.92 18.34 -1.83
C LYS A 186 -13.71 19.25 -0.91
N GLU A 187 -13.38 19.26 0.37
CA GLU A 187 -14.07 20.08 1.36
C GLU A 187 -13.84 21.57 1.09
N ALA A 188 -12.60 21.96 0.80
CA ALA A 188 -12.27 23.33 0.42
C ALA A 188 -13.00 23.77 -0.85
N TYR A 189 -13.14 22.90 -1.86
CA TYR A 189 -13.87 23.26 -3.08
C TYR A 189 -15.35 23.54 -2.80
N ASN A 190 -15.98 22.69 -1.98
CA ASN A 190 -17.41 22.74 -1.68
C ASN A 190 -17.79 23.77 -0.61
N ASN A 191 -16.86 24.20 0.25
CA ASN A 191 -17.14 25.09 1.36
C ASN A 191 -16.16 26.29 1.42
N LYS A 192 -16.71 27.51 1.38
CA LYS A 192 -15.94 28.77 1.38
C LYS A 192 -15.10 28.97 2.64
N GLU A 193 -15.59 28.55 3.81
CA GLU A 193 -14.86 28.69 5.08
C GLU A 193 -13.56 27.85 5.05
N TYR A 194 -13.69 26.59 4.62
CA TYR A 194 -12.59 25.66 4.50
C TYR A 194 -11.60 26.10 3.41
N LYS A 195 -12.09 26.66 2.30
CA LYS A 195 -11.26 27.27 1.25
C LYS A 195 -10.40 28.40 1.78
N GLU A 196 -10.98 29.28 2.61
CA GLU A 196 -10.26 30.43 3.15
C GLU A 196 -9.18 30.00 4.15
N ILE A 197 -9.49 29.03 5.03
CA ILE A 197 -8.51 28.45 5.94
C ILE A 197 -7.37 27.81 5.16
N LEU A 198 -7.68 27.05 4.12
CA LEU A 198 -6.69 26.44 3.24
C LEU A 198 -5.79 27.50 2.58
N ARG A 199 -6.39 28.57 2.05
CA ARG A 199 -5.68 29.69 1.41
C ARG A 199 -4.71 30.40 2.35
N GLN A 200 -5.09 30.58 3.62
CA GLN A 200 -4.29 31.30 4.61
C GLN A 200 -3.12 30.47 5.16
N ASN A 201 -3.26 29.14 5.20
CA ASN A 201 -2.33 28.27 5.93
C ASN A 201 -1.47 27.38 5.03
N ALA A 202 -1.77 27.29 3.74
CA ALA A 202 -1.10 26.39 2.83
C ALA A 202 -0.66 27.04 1.52
N ASN A 203 0.16 26.31 0.77
CA ASN A 203 0.57 26.68 -0.57
C ASN A 203 0.54 25.43 -1.48
N PRO A 204 0.65 25.59 -2.81
CA PRO A 204 0.53 24.49 -3.75
C PRO A 204 1.57 23.38 -3.53
N SER A 205 2.82 23.70 -3.13
CA SER A 205 3.89 22.69 -2.99
C SER A 205 3.60 21.65 -1.92
N TYR A 206 2.69 21.95 -1.00
CA TYR A 206 2.28 21.02 0.06
C TYR A 206 1.41 19.88 -0.48
N PHE A 207 0.76 20.06 -1.63
CA PHE A 207 -0.27 19.16 -2.15
C PHE A 207 0.26 18.11 -3.15
N HIS A 208 1.57 17.95 -3.33
CA HIS A 208 2.13 16.99 -4.30
C HIS A 208 1.56 15.56 -4.20
N PRO A 209 1.15 14.93 -5.32
CA PRO A 209 1.25 15.39 -6.73
C PRO A 209 0.01 16.17 -7.24
N LEU A 210 -0.83 16.68 -6.35
CA LEU A 210 -2.07 17.41 -6.64
C LEU A 210 -1.92 18.94 -6.64
N GLU A 211 -0.73 19.48 -6.94
CA GLU A 211 -0.51 20.94 -6.97
C GLU A 211 -1.47 21.64 -7.94
N GLU A 212 -1.72 21.04 -9.09
CA GLU A 212 -2.66 21.58 -10.08
C GLU A 212 -4.12 21.57 -9.59
N CYS A 213 -4.49 20.61 -8.74
CA CYS A 213 -5.82 20.57 -8.12
C CYS A 213 -5.99 21.64 -7.05
N TYR A 214 -4.93 21.92 -6.28
CA TYR A 214 -4.93 23.05 -5.34
C TYR A 214 -5.14 24.37 -6.07
N GLU A 215 -4.37 24.61 -7.14
CA GLU A 215 -4.51 25.83 -7.96
C GLU A 215 -5.90 25.96 -8.58
N ALA A 216 -6.42 24.87 -9.15
CA ALA A 216 -7.77 24.84 -9.69
C ALA A 216 -8.82 25.16 -8.60
N CYS A 217 -8.68 24.56 -7.42
CA CYS A 217 -9.56 24.81 -6.28
C CYS A 217 -9.53 26.27 -5.80
N MET A 218 -8.35 26.91 -5.79
CA MET A 218 -8.20 28.31 -5.40
C MET A 218 -8.78 29.30 -6.43
N GLN A 219 -8.77 28.92 -7.71
CA GLN A 219 -9.29 29.71 -8.82
C GLN A 219 -10.77 29.44 -9.16
N ASP A 220 -11.47 28.65 -8.34
CA ASP A 220 -12.84 28.18 -8.61
C ASP A 220 -12.98 27.48 -9.97
N LYS A 221 -11.93 26.77 -10.39
CA LYS A 221 -11.89 25.97 -11.62
C LYS A 221 -11.90 24.48 -11.28
N LEU A 222 -12.30 23.68 -12.26
CA LEU A 222 -12.25 22.22 -12.20
C LEU A 222 -11.26 21.70 -13.24
N ASN A 223 -10.17 21.09 -12.77
CA ASN A 223 -9.39 20.20 -13.62
C ASN A 223 -9.99 18.79 -13.57
N HIS A 224 -9.56 17.90 -14.49
CA HIS A 224 -10.12 16.55 -14.59
C HIS A 224 -10.02 15.75 -13.27
N THR A 225 -8.89 15.85 -12.57
CA THR A 225 -8.64 15.12 -11.32
C THR A 225 -9.46 15.67 -10.16
N LEU A 226 -9.56 17.00 -10.02
CA LEU A 226 -10.37 17.65 -9.01
C LEU A 226 -11.86 17.38 -9.23
N ALA A 227 -12.33 17.39 -10.49
CA ALA A 227 -13.71 17.01 -10.81
C ALA A 227 -14.02 15.56 -10.43
N HIS A 228 -13.07 14.64 -10.64
CA HIS A 228 -13.19 13.27 -10.16
C HIS A 228 -13.29 13.23 -8.63
N ILE A 229 -12.35 13.88 -7.92
CA ILE A 229 -12.32 13.95 -6.44
C ILE A 229 -13.64 14.47 -5.87
N VAL A 230 -14.14 15.59 -6.41
CA VAL A 230 -15.29 16.30 -5.85
C VAL A 230 -16.59 15.54 -6.09
N PHE A 231 -16.80 15.04 -7.30
CA PHE A 231 -18.12 14.55 -7.73
C PHE A 231 -18.24 13.03 -7.84
N HIS A 232 -17.14 12.32 -8.06
CA HIS A 232 -17.17 10.89 -8.42
C HIS A 232 -16.45 10.01 -7.40
N ASP A 233 -15.52 10.57 -6.62
CA ASP A 233 -14.77 9.80 -5.64
C ASP A 233 -15.53 9.68 -4.31
N GLU A 234 -16.30 8.59 -4.21
CA GLU A 234 -16.99 8.17 -2.99
C GLU A 234 -16.02 7.78 -1.85
N CYS A 235 -14.73 7.57 -2.13
CA CYS A 235 -13.74 7.28 -1.08
C CYS A 235 -13.31 8.55 -0.33
N VAL A 236 -13.56 9.73 -0.91
CA VAL A 236 -13.25 11.01 -0.27
C VAL A 236 -14.44 11.45 0.58
N MET A 237 -14.43 11.03 1.84
CA MET A 237 -15.50 11.29 2.81
C MET A 237 -15.53 12.76 3.26
N PRO A 238 -16.70 13.36 3.54
CA PRO A 238 -16.78 14.71 4.10
C PRO A 238 -16.21 14.78 5.51
N TYR A 239 -15.87 15.96 6.00
CA TYR A 239 -15.47 16.18 7.40
C TYR A 239 -16.69 16.27 8.33
N HIS A 240 -16.56 15.72 9.54
CA HIS A 240 -17.63 15.83 10.56
C HIS A 240 -17.65 17.21 11.21
N ASN A 241 -16.47 17.83 11.32
CA ASN A 241 -16.29 19.14 11.93
C ASN A 241 -14.97 19.78 11.46
N LEU A 242 -14.84 21.08 11.77
CA LEU A 242 -13.69 21.88 11.37
C LEU A 242 -12.37 21.40 11.99
N ASN A 243 -12.40 20.86 13.22
CA ASN A 243 -11.18 20.40 13.89
C ASN A 243 -10.56 19.19 13.17
N GLU A 244 -11.39 18.30 12.63
CA GLU A 244 -10.94 17.16 11.83
C GLU A 244 -10.22 17.63 10.55
N PHE A 245 -10.78 18.64 9.87
CA PHE A 245 -10.13 19.26 8.71
C PHE A 245 -8.81 19.93 9.05
N ILE A 246 -8.78 20.72 10.13
CA ILE A 246 -7.56 21.42 10.58
C ILE A 246 -6.47 20.39 10.94
N SER A 247 -6.84 19.28 11.57
CA SER A 247 -5.90 18.20 11.88
C SER A 247 -5.26 17.62 10.62
N ASP A 248 -6.08 17.27 9.63
CA ASP A 248 -5.60 16.72 8.35
C ASP A 248 -4.74 17.74 7.58
N LEU A 249 -5.13 19.02 7.58
CA LEU A 249 -4.37 20.10 6.94
C LEU A 249 -2.99 20.27 7.60
N ASN A 250 -2.93 20.26 8.94
CA ASN A 250 -1.67 20.35 9.68
C ASN A 250 -0.75 19.16 9.40
N ASP A 251 -1.31 17.95 9.29
CA ASP A 251 -0.57 16.76 8.90
C ASP A 251 0.03 16.93 7.49
N ILE A 252 -0.75 17.38 6.50
CA ILE A 252 -0.27 17.65 5.14
C ILE A 252 0.88 18.66 5.15
N ILE A 253 0.73 19.79 5.85
CA ILE A 253 1.75 20.85 5.93
C ILE A 253 3.03 20.32 6.58
N LYS A 254 2.90 19.57 7.68
CA LYS A 254 4.05 18.97 8.37
C LYS A 254 4.81 18.03 7.46
N HIS A 255 4.11 17.12 6.77
CA HIS A 255 4.71 16.18 5.84
C HIS A 255 5.41 16.88 4.67
N ALA A 256 4.79 17.93 4.12
CA ALA A 256 5.38 18.72 3.04
C ALA A 256 6.70 19.39 3.48
N LYS A 257 6.72 20.00 4.66
CA LYS A 257 7.94 20.62 5.23
C LYS A 257 9.04 19.59 5.49
N GLU A 258 8.69 18.40 6.00
CA GLU A 258 9.65 17.31 6.19
C GLU A 258 10.25 16.82 4.86
N ARG A 259 9.43 16.73 3.81
CA ARG A 259 9.86 16.37 2.46
C ARG A 259 10.81 17.41 1.88
N GLU A 260 10.49 18.69 1.99
CA GLU A 260 11.36 19.80 1.56
C GLU A 260 12.69 19.78 2.33
N LYS A 261 12.65 19.60 3.65
CA LYS A 261 13.85 19.44 4.50
C LYS A 261 14.71 18.26 4.04
N LYS A 262 14.12 17.09 3.81
CA LYS A 262 14.85 15.91 3.31
C LYS A 262 15.49 16.17 1.95
N ARG A 263 14.78 16.85 1.04
CA ARG A 263 15.32 17.25 -0.28
C ARG A 263 16.48 18.22 -0.13
N PHE A 264 16.36 19.24 0.71
CA PHE A 264 17.42 20.22 0.95
C PHE A 264 18.67 19.57 1.55
N LEU A 265 18.52 18.69 2.54
CA LEU A 265 19.64 17.97 3.16
C LEU A 265 20.38 17.05 2.19
N ARG A 266 19.68 16.51 1.18
CA ARG A 266 20.25 15.67 0.11
C ARG A 266 20.82 16.48 -1.07
N SER A 267 20.58 17.80 -1.12
CA SER A 267 21.09 18.68 -2.17
C SER A 267 22.61 18.89 -2.05
N PRO A 268 23.29 19.37 -3.11
CA PRO A 268 24.72 19.70 -3.08
C PRO A 268 25.06 20.98 -2.28
N ALA A 269 24.11 21.52 -1.49
CA ALA A 269 24.35 22.66 -0.62
C ALA A 269 25.49 22.41 0.38
N SER A 270 26.18 23.49 0.78
CA SER A 270 27.30 23.38 1.71
C SER A 270 26.85 22.88 3.09
N VAL A 271 27.76 22.29 3.85
CA VAL A 271 27.48 21.83 5.22
C VAL A 271 27.05 23.00 6.12
N GLN A 272 27.61 24.20 5.90
CA GLN A 272 27.25 25.41 6.63
C GLN A 272 25.80 25.84 6.32
N ASP A 273 25.39 25.78 5.05
CA ASP A 273 24.01 26.10 4.64
C ASP A 273 22.99 25.10 5.21
N LYS A 274 23.36 23.82 5.25
CA LYS A 274 22.53 22.76 5.87
C LYS A 274 22.35 22.98 7.37
N ILE A 275 23.41 23.36 8.08
CA ILE A 275 23.35 23.68 9.52
C ILE A 275 22.51 24.94 9.76
N ALA A 276 22.67 25.98 8.93
CA ALA A 276 21.89 27.21 9.03
C ALA A 276 20.37 26.95 8.83
N TYR A 277 20.03 26.14 7.81
CA TYR A 277 18.63 25.76 7.53
C TYR A 277 17.98 24.96 8.66
N ILE A 278 18.71 24.04 9.30
CA ILE A 278 18.18 23.28 10.45
C ILE A 278 17.90 24.21 11.63
N ARG A 279 18.76 25.21 11.87
CA ARG A 279 18.61 26.15 13.00
C ARG A 279 17.42 27.11 12.83
N THR A 280 17.05 27.44 11.60
CA THR A 280 15.90 28.32 11.31
C THR A 280 14.57 27.56 11.16
N SER A 281 14.60 26.23 11.08
CA SER A 281 13.43 25.37 10.88
C SER A 281 12.98 24.62 12.15
N LEU A 282 13.52 24.98 13.32
CA LEU A 282 13.12 24.52 14.66
C LEU A 282 12.30 25.62 15.34
#